data_AF-A0A3M1PXC4-F1
#
_entry.id   AF-A0A3M1PXC4-F1
#
_cell.length_a   1.000
_cell.length_b   1.000
_cell.length_c   1.000
_cell.angle_alpha   90.00
_cell.angle_beta   90.00
_cell.angle_gamma   90.00
#
_symmetry.space_group_name_H-M   'P 1'
#
loop_
_entity.id
_entity.type
_entity.pdbx_description
1 polymer ?
#
loop_
_entity_poly.entity_id
_entity_poly.type
_entity_poly.pdbx_seq_one_letter_code
_entity_poly.pdbx_strand_id
1 'polypeptide(L)'
;GGKIFVAGNTRGDISGLGRRGSRDAFVARFDAGTLAFEEVERFGLALEEHDATAIAALDQGPGVLDLLGLPLGPVSRVEPRTIDVQTTARPGDFFEISINGRAPQKITLEAGDTLDDIAARINRLSFKNEIKATVTAGQLTIEALGTNQVDLIAGDPGKDLLAKFGVKPQRLLGATALFDLENAGARRPSDPIVPEVGGVFGLKLDQPLGLKDKAAARFTLQVVQDAIETVKRAFRSLTPDPLSLIRPGLESTVPPPEIAAQISEYTTALARLQSINLASPLSLFS
;
A
#
# COMPACT_ATOMS: atom_id res chain seq x y z
N GLY A 1 -5.06 14.45 55.49
CA GLY A 1 -5.08 13.04 55.07
C GLY A 1 -3.69 12.70 54.55
N GLY A 2 -3.11 11.59 55.02
CA GLY A 2 -1.81 11.14 54.54
C GLY A 2 -1.92 10.50 53.16
N LYS A 3 -0.82 10.44 52.42
CA LYS A 3 -0.70 9.71 51.15
C LYS A 3 0.34 8.61 51.30
N ILE A 4 0.04 7.43 50.78
CA ILE A 4 0.96 6.27 50.78
C ILE A 4 1.38 6.03 49.35
N PHE A 5 2.69 5.95 49.12
CA PHE A 5 3.27 5.60 47.83
C PHE A 5 3.88 4.21 47.92
N VAL A 6 3.58 3.36 46.94
CA VAL A 6 4.09 1.99 46.85
C VAL A 6 4.70 1.80 45.48
N ALA A 7 5.95 1.37 45.44
CA ALA A 7 6.59 0.89 44.22
C ALA A 7 6.80 -0.62 44.31
N GLY A 8 6.70 -1.28 43.18
CA GLY A 8 6.98 -2.70 43.10
C GLY A 8 6.85 -3.22 41.68
N ASN A 9 6.58 -4.51 41.58
CA ASN A 9 6.31 -5.16 40.32
C ASN A 9 5.02 -5.98 40.38
N THR A 10 4.42 -6.20 39.23
CA THR A 10 3.20 -7.00 39.10
C THR A 10 3.28 -7.89 37.86
N ARG A 11 2.75 -9.11 37.99
CA ARG A 11 2.45 -9.99 36.85
C ARG A 11 0.97 -9.99 36.47
N GLY A 12 0.14 -9.30 37.25
CA GLY A 12 -1.30 -9.13 37.05
C GLY A 12 -1.66 -7.68 36.73
N ASP A 13 -2.95 -7.46 36.48
CA ASP A 13 -3.47 -6.12 36.23
C ASP A 13 -3.82 -5.43 37.55
N ILE A 14 -3.19 -4.28 37.81
CA ILE A 14 -3.36 -3.51 39.04
C ILE A 14 -4.32 -2.32 38.86
N SER A 15 -4.74 -2.03 37.61
CA SER A 15 -5.49 -0.82 37.24
C SER A 15 -6.67 -1.06 36.30
N GLY A 16 -6.92 -2.31 35.89
CA GLY A 16 -7.92 -2.65 34.86
C GLY A 16 -7.45 -2.36 33.43
N LEU A 17 -6.17 -2.04 33.23
CA LEU A 17 -5.59 -1.63 31.95
C LEU A 17 -4.87 -2.78 31.20
N GLY A 18 -4.96 -4.02 31.68
CA GLY A 18 -4.34 -5.22 31.09
C GLY A 18 -2.82 -5.25 31.18
N ARG A 19 -2.16 -6.40 31.14
CA ARG A 19 -0.68 -6.55 31.26
C ARG A 19 0.06 -5.99 30.03
N ARG A 20 1.19 -5.26 30.20
CA ARG A 20 2.03 -4.77 29.08
C ARG A 20 3.18 -5.71 28.74
N GLY A 21 3.91 -6.19 29.75
CA GLY A 21 5.11 -6.98 29.58
C GLY A 21 5.12 -8.32 30.33
N SER A 22 6.31 -8.91 30.37
CA SER A 22 6.77 -10.00 31.25
C SER A 22 6.31 -9.91 32.71
N ARG A 23 6.71 -8.79 33.28
CA ARG A 23 6.48 -8.34 34.64
C ARG A 23 6.59 -6.83 34.54
N ASP A 24 5.58 -6.13 35.01
CA ASP A 24 5.53 -4.68 34.89
C ASP A 24 5.93 -4.06 36.24
N ALA A 25 6.79 -3.06 36.21
CA ALA A 25 7.06 -2.21 37.36
C ALA A 25 5.88 -1.24 37.56
N PHE A 26 5.54 -0.90 38.79
CA PHE A 26 4.49 0.09 39.06
C PHE A 26 4.85 1.01 40.21
N VAL A 27 4.24 2.20 40.20
CA VAL A 27 4.16 3.13 41.33
C VAL A 27 2.69 3.46 41.54
N ALA A 28 2.18 3.23 42.74
CA ALA A 28 0.80 3.48 43.11
C ALA A 28 0.72 4.46 44.30
N ARG A 29 -0.28 5.35 44.26
CA ARG A 29 -0.62 6.29 45.31
C ARG A 29 -1.99 5.93 45.90
N PHE A 30 -2.04 5.87 47.23
CA PHE A 30 -3.24 5.60 48.01
C PHE A 30 -3.53 6.75 48.96
N ASP A 31 -4.81 6.98 49.23
CA ASP A 31 -5.20 7.76 50.40
C ASP A 31 -4.99 6.93 51.67
N ALA A 32 -4.24 7.47 52.64
CA ALA A 32 -3.92 6.73 53.85
C ALA A 32 -5.13 6.51 54.78
N GLY A 33 -6.21 7.29 54.63
CA GLY A 33 -7.41 7.18 55.45
C GLY A 33 -8.42 6.19 54.88
N THR A 34 -8.58 6.15 53.56
CA THR A 34 -9.59 5.29 52.90
C THR A 34 -9.00 4.07 52.20
N LEU A 35 -7.68 4.02 52.04
CA LEU A 35 -6.96 3.02 51.23
C LEU A 35 -7.45 2.96 49.77
N ALA A 36 -8.14 3.99 49.29
CA ALA A 36 -8.58 4.08 47.91
C ALA A 36 -7.38 4.36 46.98
N PHE A 37 -7.37 3.72 45.81
CA PHE A 37 -6.44 4.04 44.74
C PHE A 37 -6.71 5.45 44.23
N GLU A 38 -5.69 6.28 44.21
CA GLU A 38 -5.78 7.63 43.63
C GLU A 38 -5.07 7.71 42.28
N GLU A 39 -3.94 7.02 42.16
CA GLU A 39 -3.13 7.03 40.94
C GLU A 39 -2.27 5.78 40.87
N VAL A 40 -2.15 5.22 39.67
CA VAL A 40 -1.29 4.08 39.40
C VAL A 40 -0.59 4.35 38.08
N GLU A 41 0.72 4.48 38.13
CA GLU A 41 1.57 4.52 36.96
C GLU A 41 2.31 3.19 36.83
N ARG A 42 2.43 2.70 35.60
CA ARG A 42 3.02 1.39 35.33
C ARG A 42 3.97 1.45 34.14
N PHE A 43 5.08 0.75 34.28
CA PHE A 43 6.21 0.71 33.36
C PHE A 43 6.42 -0.73 32.92
N GLY A 44 6.27 -0.99 31.62
CA GLY A 44 6.40 -2.33 31.06
C GLY A 44 6.51 -2.30 29.54
N LEU A 45 7.33 -3.20 28.98
CA LEU A 45 7.46 -3.45 27.54
C LEU A 45 7.17 -4.92 27.24
N ALA A 46 6.56 -5.18 26.06
CA ALA A 46 6.25 -6.54 25.63
C ALA A 46 7.51 -7.43 25.68
N LEU A 47 7.37 -8.64 26.23
CA LEU A 47 8.45 -9.64 26.41
C LEU A 47 9.57 -9.26 27.40
N GLU A 48 9.53 -8.09 28.04
CA GLU A 48 10.53 -7.67 29.03
C GLU A 48 9.99 -7.73 30.47
N GLU A 49 10.89 -7.90 31.44
CA GLU A 49 10.60 -7.78 32.87
C GLU A 49 11.18 -6.47 33.41
N HIS A 50 10.36 -5.71 34.13
CA HIS A 50 10.78 -4.48 34.79
C HIS A 50 10.44 -4.54 36.28
N ASP A 51 11.30 -3.92 37.09
CA ASP A 51 11.14 -3.80 38.53
C ASP A 51 11.29 -2.34 38.97
N ALA A 52 10.40 -1.88 39.85
CA ALA A 52 10.60 -0.65 40.61
C ALA A 52 11.10 -1.02 42.01
N THR A 53 12.32 -0.62 42.34
CA THR A 53 13.02 -1.06 43.56
C THR A 53 13.07 0.01 44.65
N ALA A 54 12.93 1.29 44.30
CA ALA A 54 12.98 2.39 45.25
C ALA A 54 12.09 3.55 44.81
N ILE A 55 11.56 4.28 45.80
CA ILE A 55 10.95 5.59 45.61
C ILE A 55 11.83 6.59 46.36
N ALA A 56 12.25 7.64 45.67
CA ALA A 56 12.87 8.79 46.27
C ALA A 56 11.89 9.97 46.20
N ALA A 57 11.64 10.61 47.34
CA ALA A 57 10.86 11.82 47.44
C ALA A 57 11.76 12.96 47.90
N LEU A 58 11.54 14.16 47.35
CA LEU A 58 12.27 15.36 47.72
C LEU A 58 11.25 16.47 48.00
N ASP A 59 11.41 17.18 49.13
CA ASP A 59 10.46 18.23 49.50
C ASP A 59 10.81 19.58 48.85
N GLN A 60 12.09 19.95 48.73
CA GLN A 60 12.69 21.05 47.93
C GLN A 60 14.22 20.88 47.80
N GLY A 61 14.81 21.06 46.60
CA GLY A 61 16.28 21.17 46.39
C GLY A 61 16.83 20.53 45.10
N PRO A 62 18.06 20.83 44.64
CA PRO A 62 18.70 20.08 43.55
C PRO A 62 19.01 18.66 44.07
N GLY A 63 18.26 17.67 43.60
CA GLY A 63 18.38 16.29 44.06
C GLY A 63 19.71 15.66 43.67
N VAL A 64 20.05 14.50 44.25
CA VAL A 64 21.21 13.67 43.87
C VAL A 64 21.24 13.35 42.35
N LEU A 65 20.08 13.44 41.70
CA LEU A 65 19.93 13.32 40.24
C LEU A 65 20.60 14.47 39.46
N ASP A 66 20.66 15.67 40.05
CA ASP A 66 21.30 16.85 39.47
C ASP A 66 22.85 16.69 39.48
N LEU A 67 23.38 16.05 40.52
CA LEU A 67 24.79 15.61 40.58
C LEU A 67 25.14 14.54 39.53
N LEU A 68 24.13 13.78 39.06
CA LEU A 68 24.25 12.81 37.97
C LEU A 68 23.89 13.42 36.60
N GLY A 69 23.57 14.71 36.53
CA GLY A 69 23.19 15.41 35.30
C GLY A 69 21.87 14.93 34.69
N LEU A 70 21.00 14.29 35.48
CA LEU A 70 19.71 13.81 35.01
C LEU A 70 18.65 14.91 35.19
N PRO A 71 17.90 15.28 34.13
CA PRO A 71 16.94 16.36 34.20
C PRO A 71 15.83 16.05 35.20
N LEU A 72 15.56 17.03 36.07
CA LEU A 72 14.39 17.03 36.93
C LEU A 72 13.16 17.39 36.08
N GLY A 73 12.29 16.42 35.85
CA GLY A 73 11.08 16.60 35.06
C GLY A 73 10.47 15.27 34.65
N PRO A 74 9.23 15.27 34.12
CA PRO A 74 8.63 14.08 33.56
C PRO A 74 9.52 13.53 32.43
N VAL A 75 9.99 12.28 32.56
CA VAL A 75 10.75 11.61 31.51
C VAL A 75 9.76 11.15 30.43
N SER A 76 9.52 11.99 29.43
CA SER A 76 8.74 11.59 28.26
C SER A 76 9.59 10.66 27.38
N ARG A 77 9.38 9.34 27.50
CA ARG A 77 10.10 8.34 26.68
C ARG A 77 9.59 8.25 25.24
N VAL A 78 8.45 8.88 24.96
CA VAL A 78 7.86 8.98 23.64
C VAL A 78 7.87 10.46 23.29
N GLU A 79 9.00 10.94 22.79
CA GLU A 79 9.03 12.26 22.17
C GLU A 79 8.25 12.15 20.86
N PRO A 80 7.11 12.85 20.71
CA PRO A 80 6.37 12.83 19.46
C PRO A 80 7.28 13.39 18.36
N ARG A 81 7.71 12.53 17.44
CA ARG A 81 8.49 12.95 16.28
C ARG A 81 7.53 13.56 15.27
N THR A 82 7.21 14.82 15.47
CA THR A 82 6.35 15.56 14.53
C THR A 82 7.09 15.74 13.21
N ILE A 83 6.32 15.71 12.12
CA ILE A 83 6.86 15.68 10.76
C ILE A 83 7.63 16.98 10.41
N ASP A 84 7.21 18.11 10.99
CA ASP A 84 7.80 19.44 10.81
C ASP A 84 9.21 19.56 11.43
N VAL A 85 9.53 18.74 12.43
CA VAL A 85 10.87 18.70 13.05
C VAL A 85 11.80 17.72 12.31
N GLN A 86 11.24 16.73 11.62
CA GLN A 86 12.00 15.66 10.96
C GLN A 86 12.20 15.90 9.44
N THR A 87 11.42 16.79 8.83
CA THR A 87 11.40 17.01 7.38
C THR A 87 11.29 18.49 7.04
N THR A 88 11.42 18.85 5.76
CA THR A 88 11.15 20.22 5.29
C THR A 88 9.66 20.53 5.13
N ALA A 89 8.78 19.58 5.47
CA ALA A 89 7.34 19.76 5.38
C ALA A 89 6.83 20.76 6.42
N ARG A 90 5.82 21.53 6.04
CA ARG A 90 5.20 22.56 6.85
C ARG A 90 3.69 22.30 6.95
N PRO A 91 3.05 22.67 8.07
CA PRO A 91 1.60 22.62 8.17
C PRO A 91 0.93 23.32 6.98
N GLY A 92 -0.07 22.67 6.38
CA GLY A 92 -0.76 23.11 5.17
C GLY A 92 -0.17 22.58 3.85
N ASP A 93 1.00 21.93 3.89
CA ASP A 93 1.43 21.07 2.79
C ASP A 93 0.47 19.89 2.63
N PHE A 94 0.31 19.43 1.40
CA PHE A 94 -0.63 18.35 1.12
C PHE A 94 -0.21 17.52 -0.08
N PHE A 95 -0.86 16.39 -0.22
CA PHE A 95 -0.92 15.62 -1.45
C PHE A 95 -2.32 15.03 -1.59
N GLU A 96 -2.64 14.47 -2.75
CA GLU A 96 -3.95 13.88 -2.99
C GLU A 96 -3.84 12.38 -3.24
N ILE A 97 -4.87 11.65 -2.82
CA ILE A 97 -5.01 10.22 -3.05
C ILE A 97 -6.30 9.98 -3.81
N SER A 98 -6.21 9.31 -4.95
CA SER A 98 -7.37 8.74 -5.64
C SER A 98 -7.31 7.21 -5.58
N ILE A 99 -8.41 6.58 -5.17
CA ILE A 99 -8.50 5.13 -5.09
C ILE A 99 -9.49 4.65 -6.14
N ASN A 100 -9.06 3.76 -7.04
CA ASN A 100 -9.87 3.22 -8.15
C ASN A 100 -10.51 4.30 -9.03
N GLY A 101 -9.80 5.42 -9.26
CA GLY A 101 -10.29 6.53 -10.08
C GLY A 101 -11.38 7.39 -9.42
N ARG A 102 -11.63 7.22 -8.12
CA ARG A 102 -12.54 8.10 -7.35
C ARG A 102 -12.03 9.54 -7.29
N ALA A 103 -12.91 10.47 -6.94
CA ALA A 103 -12.55 11.86 -6.71
C ALA A 103 -11.36 11.95 -5.73
N PRO A 104 -10.28 12.65 -6.10
CA PRO A 104 -9.08 12.72 -5.29
C PRO A 104 -9.40 13.31 -3.91
N GLN A 105 -8.88 12.67 -2.87
CA GLN A 105 -9.03 13.08 -1.49
C GLN A 105 -7.74 13.71 -1.00
N LYS A 106 -7.86 14.89 -0.39
CA LYS A 106 -6.72 15.67 0.07
C LYS A 106 -6.22 15.17 1.42
N ILE A 107 -4.94 14.86 1.50
CA ILE A 107 -4.21 14.58 2.74
C ILE A 107 -3.36 15.81 3.05
N THR A 108 -3.80 16.61 4.01
CA THR A 108 -3.11 17.83 4.45
C THR A 108 -2.36 17.56 5.75
N LEU A 109 -1.14 18.05 5.85
CA LEU A 109 -0.34 18.03 7.07
C LEU A 109 -0.86 19.10 8.03
N GLU A 110 -1.30 18.71 9.22
CA GLU A 110 -1.72 19.62 10.28
C GLU A 110 -0.57 19.91 11.26
N ALA A 111 -0.71 20.96 12.07
CA ALA A 111 0.33 21.32 13.03
C ALA A 111 0.42 20.28 14.15
N GLY A 112 1.61 19.72 14.37
CA GLY A 112 1.84 18.66 15.36
C GLY A 112 1.56 17.25 14.85
N ASP A 113 1.19 17.08 13.57
CA ASP A 113 0.98 15.75 12.97
C ASP A 113 2.28 14.92 13.00
N THR A 114 2.12 13.65 13.34
CA THR A 114 3.14 12.60 13.22
C THR A 114 2.91 11.76 11.96
N LEU A 115 3.89 10.92 11.60
CA LEU A 115 3.71 9.97 10.49
C LEU A 115 2.56 8.99 10.74
N ASP A 116 2.30 8.65 12.01
CA ASP A 116 1.20 7.78 12.41
C ASP A 116 -0.16 8.46 12.17
N ASP A 117 -0.26 9.77 12.40
CA ASP A 117 -1.47 10.54 12.12
C ASP A 117 -1.77 10.59 10.62
N ILE A 118 -0.73 10.78 9.80
CA ILE A 118 -0.85 10.70 8.34
C ILE A 118 -1.27 9.30 7.91
N ALA A 119 -0.65 8.24 8.44
CA ALA A 119 -1.02 6.86 8.13
C ALA A 119 -2.49 6.57 8.50
N ALA A 120 -2.92 7.02 9.68
CA ALA A 120 -4.31 6.87 10.12
C ALA A 120 -5.27 7.63 9.19
N ARG A 121 -4.93 8.85 8.77
CA ARG A 121 -5.74 9.65 7.84
C ARG A 121 -5.87 8.96 6.48
N ILE A 122 -4.79 8.38 5.96
CA ILE A 122 -4.80 7.59 4.72
C ILE A 122 -5.68 6.35 4.88
N ASN A 123 -5.52 5.60 5.98
CA ASN A 123 -6.30 4.40 6.24
C ASN A 123 -7.81 4.67 6.34
N ARG A 124 -8.22 5.86 6.84
CA ARG A 124 -9.64 6.27 6.90
C ARG A 124 -10.25 6.49 5.52
N LEU A 125 -9.46 6.71 4.47
CA LEU A 125 -9.96 6.77 3.08
C LEU A 125 -10.35 5.39 2.55
N SER A 126 -9.87 4.32 3.19
CA SER A 126 -10.11 2.92 2.81
C SER A 126 -11.48 2.48 3.29
N PHE A 127 -12.41 2.18 2.38
CA PHE A 127 -13.74 1.70 2.75
C PHE A 127 -13.82 0.16 2.82
N LYS A 128 -12.97 -0.53 2.04
CA LYS A 128 -12.98 -2.00 1.91
C LYS A 128 -11.57 -2.60 1.91
N ASN A 129 -10.70 -2.14 2.82
CA ASN A 129 -9.29 -2.56 2.84
C ASN A 129 -8.64 -2.41 1.45
N GLU A 130 -8.82 -1.26 0.82
CA GLU A 130 -8.36 -0.96 -0.54
C GLU A 130 -6.93 -0.43 -0.54
N ILE A 131 -6.59 0.28 0.53
CA ILE A 131 -5.28 0.86 0.82
C ILE A 131 -4.91 0.54 2.28
N LYS A 132 -3.61 0.40 2.52
CA LYS A 132 -3.01 0.25 3.84
C LYS A 132 -1.80 1.17 3.96
N ALA A 133 -1.78 1.98 4.99
CA ALA A 133 -0.65 2.80 5.39
C ALA A 133 -0.15 2.37 6.77
N THR A 134 1.16 2.15 6.90
CA THR A 134 1.81 1.73 8.14
C THR A 134 3.09 2.50 8.37
N VAL A 135 3.36 2.86 9.63
CA VAL A 135 4.65 3.41 10.03
C VAL A 135 5.46 2.31 10.68
N THR A 136 6.69 2.11 10.23
CA THR A 136 7.62 1.16 10.84
C THR A 136 9.00 1.78 10.88
N ALA A 137 9.62 1.82 12.06
CA ALA A 137 10.93 2.43 12.27
C ALA A 137 11.06 3.88 11.74
N GLY A 138 9.97 4.66 11.79
CA GLY A 138 9.94 6.05 11.28
C GLY A 138 9.77 6.17 9.77
N GLN A 139 9.47 5.08 9.06
CA GLN A 139 9.17 5.07 7.64
C GLN A 139 7.68 4.84 7.41
N LEU A 140 7.04 5.72 6.65
CA LEU A 140 5.67 5.56 6.16
C LEU A 140 5.67 4.68 4.91
N THR A 141 4.99 3.55 4.98
CA THR A 141 4.74 2.65 3.86
C THR A 141 3.27 2.73 3.48
N ILE A 142 2.99 2.91 2.18
CA ILE A 142 1.63 2.95 1.62
C ILE A 142 1.52 1.82 0.59
N GLU A 143 0.51 0.98 0.73
CA GLU A 143 0.27 -0.19 -0.11
C GLU A 143 -1.16 -0.18 -0.63
N ALA A 144 -1.33 -0.41 -1.94
CA ALA A 144 -2.62 -0.78 -2.50
C ALA A 144 -2.86 -2.28 -2.25
N LEU A 145 -4.09 -2.66 -1.91
CA LEU A 145 -4.42 -4.04 -1.54
C LEU A 145 -5.28 -4.71 -2.62
N GLY A 146 -5.17 -6.04 -2.75
CA GLY A 146 -6.00 -6.83 -3.67
C GLY A 146 -5.84 -6.42 -5.13
N THR A 147 -6.97 -6.13 -5.80
CA THR A 147 -7.02 -5.65 -7.19
C THR A 147 -7.11 -4.12 -7.30
N ASN A 148 -6.96 -3.40 -6.20
CA ASN A 148 -7.18 -1.95 -6.17
C ASN A 148 -6.00 -1.18 -6.76
N GLN A 149 -6.31 0.01 -7.27
CA GLN A 149 -5.35 1.00 -7.75
C GLN A 149 -5.41 2.23 -6.85
N VAL A 150 -4.24 2.73 -6.45
CA VAL A 150 -4.11 3.94 -5.66
C VAL A 150 -3.18 4.91 -6.37
N ASP A 151 -3.68 6.09 -6.69
CA ASP A 151 -2.90 7.17 -7.28
C ASP A 151 -2.46 8.16 -6.21
N LEU A 152 -1.14 8.31 -6.06
CA LEU A 152 -0.53 9.36 -5.25
C LEU A 152 -0.23 10.55 -6.15
N ILE A 153 -0.92 11.66 -5.90
CA ILE A 153 -0.88 12.87 -6.73
C ILE A 153 -0.19 13.97 -5.93
N ALA A 154 0.76 14.68 -6.56
CA ALA A 154 1.47 15.81 -5.94
C ALA A 154 0.50 16.91 -5.50
N GLY A 155 0.84 17.57 -4.40
CA GLY A 155 0.22 18.85 -4.04
C GLY A 155 0.65 19.98 -4.98
N ASP A 156 0.08 21.17 -4.75
CA ASP A 156 0.45 22.37 -5.50
C ASP A 156 1.95 22.69 -5.40
N PRO A 157 2.54 23.38 -6.40
CA PRO A 157 3.92 23.83 -6.33
C PRO A 157 4.24 24.58 -5.02
N GLY A 158 5.26 24.10 -4.30
CA GLY A 158 5.68 24.65 -3.00
C GLY A 158 4.92 24.09 -1.78
N LYS A 159 3.77 23.44 -2.00
CA LYS A 159 2.95 22.76 -0.98
C LYS A 159 2.92 21.24 -1.12
N ASP A 160 3.66 20.69 -2.09
CA ASP A 160 3.71 19.25 -2.33
C ASP A 160 4.39 18.51 -1.17
N LEU A 161 3.58 17.76 -0.42
CA LEU A 161 4.04 16.95 0.70
C LEU A 161 4.79 15.69 0.24
N LEU A 162 4.43 15.11 -0.92
CA LEU A 162 5.10 13.91 -1.43
C LEU A 162 6.56 14.20 -1.75
N ALA A 163 6.83 15.31 -2.46
CA ALA A 163 8.20 15.74 -2.75
C ALA A 163 9.02 15.97 -1.47
N LYS A 164 8.40 16.51 -0.42
CA LYS A 164 9.07 16.76 0.87
C LYS A 164 9.31 15.47 1.67
N PHE A 165 8.55 14.41 1.40
CA PHE A 165 8.84 13.04 1.85
C PHE A 165 9.81 12.29 0.92
N GLY A 166 10.29 12.92 -0.15
CA GLY A 166 11.17 12.28 -1.14
C GLY A 166 10.46 11.25 -2.03
N VAL A 167 9.13 11.25 -2.04
CA VAL A 167 8.31 10.35 -2.84
C VAL A 167 7.86 11.09 -4.10
N LYS A 168 7.99 10.46 -5.26
CA LYS A 168 7.43 10.99 -6.50
C LYS A 168 5.96 10.57 -6.63
N PRO A 169 5.11 11.40 -7.25
CA PRO A 169 3.78 10.98 -7.65
C PRO A 169 3.83 9.68 -8.43
N GLN A 170 3.01 8.71 -8.04
CA GLN A 170 3.04 7.38 -8.62
C GLN A 170 1.71 6.66 -8.42
N ARG A 171 1.48 5.68 -9.29
CA ARG A 171 0.35 4.76 -9.22
C ARG A 171 0.81 3.47 -8.53
N LEU A 172 0.17 3.16 -7.42
CA LEU A 172 0.33 1.91 -6.70
C LEU A 172 -0.74 0.91 -7.17
N LEU A 173 -0.34 -0.33 -7.35
CA LEU A 173 -1.21 -1.41 -7.76
C LEU A 173 -1.18 -2.51 -6.71
N GLY A 174 -2.35 -3.05 -6.38
CA GLY A 174 -2.45 -4.17 -5.48
C GLY A 174 -1.80 -5.42 -6.07
N ALA A 175 -1.26 -6.27 -5.20
CA ALA A 175 -0.53 -7.47 -5.61
C ALA A 175 -1.37 -8.41 -6.49
N THR A 176 -2.69 -8.52 -6.25
CA THR A 176 -3.57 -9.32 -7.12
C THR A 176 -3.71 -8.69 -8.49
N ALA A 177 -3.86 -7.35 -8.59
CA ALA A 177 -3.87 -6.69 -9.89
C ALA A 177 -2.54 -6.85 -10.67
N LEU A 178 -1.42 -6.94 -9.97
CA LEU A 178 -0.09 -7.12 -10.57
C LEU A 178 0.19 -8.56 -11.01
N PHE A 179 -0.30 -9.56 -10.27
CA PHE A 179 0.10 -10.96 -10.45
C PHE A 179 -1.02 -11.88 -10.92
N ASP A 180 -2.27 -11.43 -10.91
CA ASP A 180 -3.45 -12.25 -11.22
C ASP A 180 -4.08 -11.92 -12.58
N LEU A 181 -3.23 -11.80 -13.60
CA LEU A 181 -3.68 -11.71 -15.01
C LEU A 181 -4.22 -13.06 -15.53
N GLU A 182 -4.02 -14.16 -14.79
CA GLU A 182 -4.42 -15.51 -15.18
C GLU A 182 -5.74 -15.97 -14.53
N ASN A 183 -6.15 -15.40 -13.39
CA ASN A 183 -7.50 -15.61 -12.84
C ASN A 183 -8.45 -14.44 -13.13
N ALA A 184 -8.58 -14.07 -14.41
CA ALA A 184 -9.92 -13.78 -14.91
C ALA A 184 -10.69 -15.12 -14.80
N GLY A 185 -11.21 -15.41 -13.60
CA GLY A 185 -11.67 -16.74 -13.18
C GLY A 185 -12.52 -17.42 -14.26
N ALA A 186 -12.36 -18.74 -14.43
CA ALA A 186 -12.99 -19.57 -15.45
C ALA A 186 -14.15 -18.88 -16.18
N ARG A 187 -13.81 -18.13 -17.25
CA ARG A 187 -14.80 -17.36 -18.01
C ARG A 187 -15.88 -18.33 -18.44
N ARG A 188 -17.12 -18.10 -17.99
CA ARG A 188 -18.24 -18.87 -18.53
C ARG A 188 -18.29 -18.53 -20.02
N PRO A 189 -18.68 -19.49 -20.88
CA PRO A 189 -18.84 -19.21 -22.30
C PRO A 189 -19.81 -18.05 -22.58
N SER A 190 -20.63 -17.61 -21.61
CA SER A 190 -21.54 -16.47 -21.70
C SER A 190 -20.93 -15.11 -21.31
N ASP A 191 -19.74 -15.06 -20.70
CA ASP A 191 -19.18 -13.82 -20.19
C ASP A 191 -18.78 -12.88 -21.35
N PRO A 192 -19.00 -11.55 -21.23
CA PRO A 192 -18.59 -10.60 -22.25
C PRO A 192 -17.07 -10.66 -22.42
N ILE A 193 -16.62 -10.88 -23.66
CA ILE A 193 -15.20 -10.74 -24.01
C ILE A 193 -14.94 -9.24 -24.06
N VAL A 194 -14.49 -8.67 -22.94
CA VAL A 194 -13.76 -7.42 -22.96
C VAL A 194 -12.31 -7.82 -23.24
N PRO A 195 -11.75 -7.53 -24.43
CA PRO A 195 -10.32 -7.64 -24.61
C PRO A 195 -9.70 -6.59 -23.67
N GLU A 196 -9.28 -7.02 -22.48
CA GLU A 196 -8.35 -6.24 -21.66
C GLU A 196 -7.03 -6.23 -22.41
N VAL A 197 -6.92 -5.29 -23.36
CA VAL A 197 -5.69 -5.05 -24.10
C VAL A 197 -4.78 -4.24 -23.18
N GLY A 198 -3.65 -4.85 -22.83
CA GLY A 198 -2.66 -4.22 -21.96
C GLY A 198 -2.89 -4.40 -20.46
N GLY A 199 -1.96 -3.87 -19.68
CA GLY A 199 -1.85 -4.03 -18.22
C GLY A 199 -0.50 -3.49 -17.74
N VAL A 200 -0.32 -3.33 -16.43
CA VAL A 200 0.98 -2.93 -15.86
C VAL A 200 1.77 -4.18 -15.49
N PHE A 201 2.96 -4.31 -16.07
CA PHE A 201 3.82 -5.47 -15.90
C PHE A 201 5.08 -5.09 -15.10
N GLY A 202 5.18 -5.61 -13.87
CA GLY A 202 6.34 -5.38 -13.02
C GLY A 202 7.51 -6.29 -13.38
N LEU A 203 8.67 -5.71 -13.72
CA LEU A 203 9.85 -6.47 -14.15
C LEU A 203 10.70 -7.01 -12.97
N LYS A 204 10.47 -6.54 -11.73
CA LYS A 204 11.17 -6.97 -10.49
C LYS A 204 12.71 -6.90 -10.58
N LEU A 205 13.24 -5.89 -11.27
CA LEU A 205 14.69 -5.68 -11.45
C LEU A 205 15.34 -4.78 -10.39
N ASP A 206 14.58 -4.43 -9.34
CA ASP A 206 14.99 -3.56 -8.24
C ASP A 206 15.80 -4.29 -7.15
N GLN A 207 15.96 -5.60 -7.28
CA GLN A 207 16.71 -6.44 -6.34
C GLN A 207 18.23 -6.39 -6.61
N PRO A 208 19.08 -6.62 -5.60
CA PRO A 208 20.53 -6.67 -5.80
C PRO A 208 20.93 -7.87 -6.67
N LEU A 209 21.22 -7.60 -7.94
CA LEU A 209 21.69 -8.58 -8.92
C LEU A 209 23.22 -8.72 -8.85
N GLY A 210 23.72 -9.95 -8.86
CA GLY A 210 25.13 -10.24 -8.63
C GLY A 210 25.64 -11.43 -9.43
N LEU A 211 26.83 -11.29 -9.99
CA LEU A 211 27.50 -12.34 -10.79
C LEU A 211 28.76 -12.90 -10.11
N LYS A 212 28.98 -12.54 -8.85
CA LYS A 212 30.25 -12.79 -8.14
C LYS A 212 30.47 -14.26 -7.78
N ASP A 213 29.40 -15.01 -7.60
CA ASP A 213 29.45 -16.44 -7.32
C ASP A 213 28.35 -17.19 -8.08
N LYS A 214 28.47 -18.52 -8.13
CA LYS A 214 27.59 -19.40 -8.90
C LYS A 214 26.13 -19.36 -8.43
N ALA A 215 25.88 -19.09 -7.14
CA ALA A 215 24.53 -19.02 -6.61
C ALA A 215 23.87 -17.68 -6.98
N ALA A 216 24.58 -16.57 -6.80
CA ALA A 216 24.14 -15.24 -7.20
C ALA A 216 23.90 -15.15 -8.73
N ALA A 217 24.78 -15.77 -9.54
CA ALA A 217 24.62 -15.79 -10.99
C ALA A 217 23.38 -16.59 -11.42
N ARG A 218 23.07 -17.71 -10.75
CA ARG A 218 21.84 -18.48 -11.00
C ARG A 218 20.59 -17.70 -10.63
N PHE A 219 20.60 -17.05 -9.47
CA PHE A 219 19.49 -16.19 -9.04
C PHE A 219 19.26 -15.04 -10.02
N THR A 220 20.33 -14.34 -10.42
CA THR A 220 20.27 -13.27 -11.41
C THR A 220 19.71 -13.76 -12.74
N LEU A 221 20.12 -14.96 -13.19
CA LEU A 221 19.58 -15.57 -14.41
C LEU A 221 18.07 -15.83 -14.31
N GLN A 222 17.59 -16.33 -13.17
CA GLN A 222 16.15 -16.53 -12.93
C GLN A 222 15.37 -15.22 -12.98
N VAL A 223 15.84 -14.18 -12.28
CA VAL A 223 15.18 -12.86 -12.28
C VAL A 223 15.10 -12.28 -13.70
N VAL A 224 16.15 -12.42 -14.50
CA VAL A 224 16.17 -11.98 -15.90
C VAL A 224 15.22 -12.81 -16.77
N GLN A 225 15.15 -14.13 -16.57
CA GLN A 225 14.21 -15.00 -17.29
C GLN A 225 12.75 -14.63 -16.97
N ASP A 226 12.41 -14.42 -15.70
CA ASP A 226 11.09 -13.99 -15.25
C ASP A 226 10.70 -12.63 -15.85
N ALA A 227 11.65 -11.70 -15.94
CA ALA A 227 11.44 -10.41 -16.59
C ALA A 227 11.16 -10.57 -18.10
N ILE A 228 11.90 -11.43 -18.81
CA ILE A 228 11.67 -11.73 -20.23
C ILE A 228 10.29 -12.37 -20.43
N GLU A 229 9.89 -13.32 -19.59
CA GLU A 229 8.57 -13.93 -19.65
C GLU A 229 7.46 -12.91 -19.40
N THR A 230 7.68 -12.00 -18.47
CA THR A 230 6.77 -10.89 -18.18
C THR A 230 6.63 -9.94 -19.37
N VAL A 231 7.71 -9.61 -20.07
CA VAL A 231 7.66 -8.83 -21.33
C VAL A 231 6.92 -9.60 -22.43
N LYS A 232 7.15 -10.91 -22.56
CA LYS A 232 6.40 -11.76 -23.52
C LYS A 232 4.91 -11.77 -23.20
N ARG A 233 4.52 -11.85 -21.92
CA ARG A 233 3.12 -11.74 -21.49
C ARG A 233 2.54 -10.38 -21.81
N ALA A 234 3.27 -9.30 -21.54
CA ALA A 234 2.87 -7.94 -21.89
C ALA A 234 2.65 -7.77 -23.41
N PHE A 235 3.54 -8.33 -24.21
CA PHE A 235 3.40 -8.29 -25.66
C PHE A 235 2.18 -9.08 -26.15
N ARG A 236 1.92 -10.27 -25.57
CA ARG A 236 0.73 -11.06 -25.88
C ARG A 236 -0.56 -10.38 -25.45
N SER A 237 -0.58 -9.67 -24.31
CA SER A 237 -1.78 -8.94 -23.88
C SER A 237 -2.10 -7.73 -24.75
N LEU A 238 -1.12 -7.19 -25.50
CA LEU A 238 -1.34 -6.12 -26.48
C LEU A 238 -1.84 -6.62 -27.84
N THR A 239 -1.74 -7.92 -28.10
CA THR A 239 -2.14 -8.52 -29.39
C THR A 239 -3.40 -9.35 -29.17
N PRO A 240 -4.59 -8.91 -29.64
CA PRO A 240 -5.79 -9.71 -29.55
C PRO A 240 -5.60 -11.06 -30.27
N ASP A 241 -5.81 -12.17 -29.57
CA ASP A 241 -5.79 -13.49 -30.20
C ASP A 241 -7.02 -13.63 -31.12
N PRO A 242 -6.87 -13.78 -32.44
CA PRO A 242 -8.01 -13.92 -33.36
C PRO A 242 -8.85 -15.18 -33.09
N LEU A 243 -8.31 -16.15 -32.36
CA LEU A 243 -9.01 -17.38 -31.97
C LEU A 243 -9.78 -17.23 -30.65
N SER A 244 -9.53 -16.17 -29.87
CA SER A 244 -10.28 -15.91 -28.62
C SER A 244 -11.76 -15.61 -28.84
N LEU A 245 -12.14 -15.28 -30.09
CA LEU A 245 -13.52 -15.12 -30.53
C LEU A 245 -14.21 -16.45 -30.89
N ILE A 246 -13.47 -17.54 -31.07
CA ILE A 246 -14.01 -18.84 -31.46
C ILE A 246 -14.28 -19.66 -30.19
N ARG A 247 -15.55 -19.79 -29.81
CA ARG A 247 -15.98 -20.58 -28.65
C ARG A 247 -16.19 -22.05 -29.05
N PRO A 248 -15.44 -23.02 -28.51
CA PRO A 248 -15.76 -24.44 -28.71
C PRO A 248 -17.08 -24.74 -27.98
N GLY A 249 -18.12 -25.13 -28.72
CA GLY A 249 -19.40 -25.60 -28.14
C GLY A 249 -20.53 -24.57 -27.99
N LEU A 250 -20.38 -23.34 -28.49
CA LEU A 250 -21.53 -22.47 -28.77
C LEU A 250 -21.82 -22.50 -30.26
N GLU A 251 -22.94 -23.09 -30.67
CA GLU A 251 -23.51 -22.86 -32.00
C GLU A 251 -24.07 -21.43 -32.07
N SER A 252 -23.21 -20.42 -32.15
CA SER A 252 -23.67 -19.07 -32.46
C SER A 252 -23.82 -18.96 -33.98
N THR A 253 -25.05 -19.02 -34.46
CA THR A 253 -25.44 -18.82 -35.87
C THR A 253 -25.26 -17.38 -36.37
N VAL A 254 -24.69 -16.49 -35.56
CA VAL A 254 -24.44 -15.09 -35.91
C VAL A 254 -22.94 -14.79 -35.74
N PRO A 255 -22.19 -14.61 -36.84
CA PRO A 255 -20.78 -14.25 -36.76
C PRO A 255 -20.59 -12.87 -36.10
N PRO A 256 -19.49 -12.63 -35.37
CA PRO A 256 -19.15 -11.33 -34.81
C PRO A 256 -19.24 -10.21 -35.87
N PRO A 257 -19.64 -8.99 -35.50
CA PRO A 257 -19.94 -7.91 -36.46
C PRO A 257 -18.74 -7.54 -37.34
N GLU A 258 -17.51 -7.67 -36.82
CA GLU A 258 -16.27 -7.45 -37.58
C GLU A 258 -16.04 -8.52 -38.65
N ILE A 259 -16.33 -9.79 -38.33
CA ILE A 259 -16.24 -10.91 -39.28
C ILE A 259 -17.37 -10.80 -40.32
N ALA A 260 -18.58 -10.37 -39.92
CA ALA A 260 -19.67 -10.10 -40.86
C ALA A 260 -19.34 -8.96 -41.84
N ALA A 261 -18.69 -7.90 -41.35
CA ALA A 261 -18.21 -6.80 -42.20
C ALA A 261 -17.14 -7.30 -43.19
N GLN A 262 -16.16 -8.08 -42.74
CA GLN A 262 -15.16 -8.68 -43.63
C GLN A 262 -15.79 -9.61 -44.68
N ILE A 263 -16.75 -10.47 -44.29
CA ILE A 263 -17.45 -11.34 -45.25
C ILE A 263 -18.23 -10.50 -46.28
N SER A 264 -18.87 -9.41 -45.86
CA SER A 264 -19.54 -8.46 -46.77
C SER A 264 -18.55 -7.84 -47.77
N GLU A 265 -17.37 -7.45 -47.31
CA GLU A 265 -16.32 -6.90 -48.17
C GLU A 265 -15.79 -7.94 -49.15
N TYR A 266 -15.54 -9.17 -48.70
CA TYR A 266 -15.08 -10.27 -49.56
C TYR A 266 -16.13 -10.66 -50.61
N THR A 267 -17.42 -10.70 -50.25
CA THR A 267 -18.50 -10.99 -51.22
C THR A 267 -18.65 -9.86 -52.23
N THR A 268 -18.50 -8.60 -51.81
CA THR A 268 -18.50 -7.44 -52.71
C THR A 268 -17.31 -7.47 -53.68
N ALA A 269 -16.11 -7.82 -53.19
CA ALA A 269 -14.92 -7.96 -54.01
C ALA A 269 -15.04 -9.13 -55.01
N LEU A 270 -15.62 -10.26 -54.58
CA LEU A 270 -15.89 -11.40 -55.44
C LEU A 270 -16.90 -11.05 -56.54
N ALA A 271 -17.98 -10.33 -56.20
CA ALA A 271 -18.97 -9.89 -57.18
C ALA A 271 -18.36 -8.95 -58.24
N ARG A 272 -17.41 -8.09 -57.85
CA ARG A 272 -16.63 -7.27 -58.80
C ARG A 272 -15.72 -8.12 -59.68
N LEU A 273 -15.04 -9.12 -59.13
CA LEU A 273 -14.21 -10.04 -59.93
C LEU A 273 -15.05 -10.87 -60.91
N GLN A 274 -16.23 -11.32 -60.50
CA GLN A 274 -17.15 -12.07 -61.35
C GLN A 274 -17.76 -11.18 -62.44
N SER A 275 -18.08 -9.91 -62.15
CA SER A 275 -18.57 -8.98 -63.17
C SER A 275 -17.47 -8.54 -64.15
N ILE A 276 -16.22 -8.44 -63.70
CA ILE A 276 -15.04 -8.23 -64.56
C ILE A 276 -14.79 -9.44 -65.47
N ASN A 277 -15.02 -10.67 -64.98
CA ASN A 277 -14.91 -11.89 -65.79
C ASN A 277 -16.06 -12.10 -66.80
N LEU A 278 -17.17 -11.38 -66.66
CA LEU A 278 -18.31 -11.44 -67.60
C LEU A 278 -18.33 -10.28 -68.60
N ALA A 279 -17.42 -9.30 -68.47
CA ALA A 279 -17.30 -8.17 -69.36
C ALA A 279 -16.01 -8.24 -70.20
N SER A 280 -16.01 -9.11 -71.23
CA SER A 280 -15.44 -8.90 -72.60
C SER A 280 -15.09 -10.25 -73.26
N PRO A 281 -15.40 -10.43 -74.56
CA PRO A 281 -14.62 -9.75 -75.59
C PRO A 281 -15.42 -8.73 -76.39
N LEU A 282 -14.75 -7.60 -76.67
CA LEU A 282 -15.05 -6.69 -77.76
C LEU A 282 -15.27 -7.50 -79.06
N SER A 283 -16.47 -7.43 -79.64
CA SER A 283 -16.68 -7.77 -81.04
C SER A 283 -16.17 -6.62 -81.92
N LEU A 284 -14.85 -6.59 -82.14
CA LEU A 284 -14.25 -5.94 -83.30
C LEU A 284 -14.30 -6.95 -84.44
N PHE A 285 -15.23 -6.81 -85.39
CA PHE A 285 -15.06 -7.08 -86.83
C PHE A 285 -16.41 -6.86 -87.56
N SER A 286 -16.37 -5.89 -88.49
CA SER A 286 -17.29 -5.53 -89.60
C SER A 286 -18.80 -5.61 -89.41
#